data_AF-A0A450YAP9-F1
#
_entry.id   AF-A0A450YAP9-F1
#
_cell.length_a   1.000
_cell.length_b   1.000
_cell.length_c   1.000
_cell.angle_alpha   90.00
_cell.angle_beta   90.00
_cell.angle_gamma   90.00
#
_symmetry.space_group_name_H-M   'P 1'
#
loop_
_entity.id
_entity.type
_entity.pdbx_description
1 polymer ?
#
loop_
_entity_poly.entity_id
_entity_poly.type
_entity_poly.pdbx_seq_one_letter_code
_entity_poly.pdbx_strand_id
1 'polypeptide(L)'
;MTAIPFDTHHFVKTLTDVDVPEKQVTAHKNALVEAASFATKADLDAMEHRIKFDIIKWMIGLTIAQMAISISFFTVVISLISNWVAG
;
A
#
# COMPACT_ATOMS: atom_id res chain seq x y z
N MET A 1 -4.69 -10.66 -0.31
CA MET A 1 -5.87 -10.84 0.57
C MET A 1 -6.86 -9.75 0.20
N THR A 2 -7.95 -10.09 -0.47
CA THR A 2 -9.00 -9.16 -0.87
C THR A 2 -9.86 -8.81 0.35
N ALA A 3 -9.95 -7.53 0.70
CA ALA A 3 -10.90 -7.09 1.72
C ALA A 3 -12.32 -7.35 1.20
N ILE A 4 -13.04 -8.29 1.82
CA ILE A 4 -14.44 -8.55 1.51
C ILE A 4 -15.26 -7.56 2.34
N PRO A 5 -15.95 -6.58 1.72
CA PRO A 5 -16.77 -5.63 2.46
C PRO A 5 -17.93 -6.36 3.14
N PHE A 6 -18.12 -6.12 4.45
CA PHE A 6 -19.22 -6.71 5.20
C PHE A 6 -20.47 -5.81 5.11
N ASP A 7 -21.48 -6.29 4.40
CA ASP A 7 -22.79 -5.62 4.29
C ASP A 7 -23.65 -5.96 5.52
N THR A 8 -23.66 -5.04 6.49
CA THR A 8 -24.45 -5.16 7.71
C THR A 8 -25.97 -5.19 7.43
N HIS A 9 -26.43 -4.57 6.35
CA HIS A 9 -27.85 -4.52 6.01
C HIS A 9 -28.32 -5.85 5.43
N HIS A 10 -27.54 -6.44 4.52
CA HIS A 10 -27.82 -7.77 3.98
C HIS A 10 -27.72 -8.84 5.08
N PHE A 11 -26.75 -8.72 6.00
CA PHE A 11 -26.60 -9.63 7.14
C PHE A 11 -27.83 -9.62 8.07
N VAL A 12 -28.28 -8.42 8.47
CA VAL A 12 -29.48 -8.28 9.31
C VAL A 12 -30.69 -8.85 8.61
N LYS A 13 -30.89 -8.47 7.34
CA LYS A 13 -32.02 -8.94 6.53
C LYS A 13 -32.05 -10.47 6.41
N THR A 14 -30.91 -11.11 6.14
CA THR A 14 -30.82 -12.57 6.00
C THR A 14 -31.23 -13.29 7.27
N LEU A 15 -30.85 -12.77 8.44
CA LEU A 15 -31.20 -13.38 9.73
C LEU A 15 -32.67 -13.13 10.10
N THR A 16 -33.20 -11.94 9.79
CA THR A 16 -34.61 -11.64 10.00
C THR A 16 -35.51 -12.45 9.06
N ASP A 17 -35.09 -12.69 7.81
CA ASP A 17 -35.83 -13.50 6.82
C ASP A 17 -35.96 -14.98 7.22
N VAL A 18 -35.18 -15.46 8.20
CA VAL A 18 -35.27 -16.80 8.79
C VAL A 18 -35.80 -16.78 10.24
N ASP A 19 -36.61 -15.76 10.57
CA ASP A 19 -37.29 -15.57 11.86
C ASP A 19 -36.35 -15.46 13.08
N VAL A 20 -35.09 -15.07 12.89
CA VAL A 20 -34.21 -14.77 14.03
C VAL A 20 -34.72 -13.51 14.73
N PRO A 21 -34.93 -13.55 16.07
CA PRO A 21 -35.37 -12.38 16.81
C PRO A 21 -34.41 -11.20 16.62
N GLU A 22 -34.95 -10.02 16.33
CA GLU A 22 -34.19 -8.80 16.02
C GLU A 22 -33.12 -8.45 17.08
N LYS A 23 -33.42 -8.78 18.34
CA LYS A 23 -32.50 -8.62 19.48
C LYS A 23 -31.25 -9.50 19.36
N GLN A 24 -31.41 -10.74 18.88
CA GLN A 24 -30.29 -11.63 18.57
C GLN A 24 -29.55 -11.16 17.31
N VAL A 25 -30.26 -10.75 16.26
CA VAL A 25 -29.62 -10.24 15.03
C VAL A 25 -28.72 -9.05 15.34
N THR A 26 -29.19 -8.13 16.17
CA THR A 26 -28.41 -6.96 16.62
C THR A 26 -27.21 -7.37 17.47
N ALA A 27 -27.37 -8.36 18.36
CA ALA A 27 -26.26 -8.88 19.16
C ALA A 27 -25.17 -9.55 18.31
N HIS A 28 -25.56 -10.39 17.33
CA HIS A 28 -24.62 -11.03 16.41
C HIS A 28 -23.91 -10.00 15.53
N LYS A 29 -24.64 -9.00 15.02
CA LYS A 29 -24.07 -7.89 14.24
C LYS A 29 -23.02 -7.14 15.06
N ASN A 30 -23.35 -6.77 16.30
CA ASN A 30 -22.46 -5.99 17.16
C ASN A 30 -21.22 -6.80 17.55
N ALA A 31 -21.40 -8.07 17.94
CA ALA A 31 -20.28 -8.97 18.25
C ALA A 31 -19.36 -9.17 17.04
N LEU A 32 -19.90 -9.25 15.83
CA LEU A 32 -19.09 -9.38 14.61
C LEU A 32 -18.34 -8.09 14.28
N VAL A 33 -18.96 -6.92 14.46
CA VAL A 33 -18.32 -5.61 14.27
C VAL A 33 -17.22 -5.37 15.30
N GLU A 34 -17.41 -5.85 16.54
CA GLU A 34 -16.43 -5.71 17.62
C GLU A 34 -15.28 -6.72 17.50
N ALA A 35 -15.56 -7.96 17.07
CA ALA A 35 -14.56 -9.00 16.87
C ALA A 35 -13.77 -8.85 15.56
N ALA A 36 -14.38 -8.26 14.53
CA ALA A 36 -13.71 -8.01 13.27
C ALA A 36 -13.04 -6.64 13.29
N SER A 37 -11.71 -6.63 13.34
CA SER A 37 -10.90 -5.47 13.00
C SER A 37 -11.03 -5.20 11.49
N PHE A 38 -12.16 -4.68 11.05
CA PHE A 38 -12.34 -4.25 9.67
C PHE A 38 -11.45 -3.02 9.43
N ALA A 39 -10.47 -3.16 8.54
CA ALA A 39 -9.76 -2.00 8.02
C ALA A 39 -10.78 -1.10 7.31
N THR A 40 -10.94 0.13 7.79
CA THR A 40 -11.80 1.11 7.14
C THR A 40 -11.16 1.54 5.81
N LYS A 41 -11.95 2.14 4.90
CA LYS A 41 -11.37 2.73 3.67
C LYS A 41 -10.26 3.74 4.00
N ALA A 42 -10.43 4.51 5.08
CA ALA A 42 -9.41 5.45 5.54
C ALA A 42 -8.10 4.76 5.96
N ASP A 43 -8.18 3.58 6.60
CA ASP A 43 -6.99 2.79 6.96
C ASP A 43 -6.28 2.26 5.72
N LEU A 44 -7.04 1.85 4.70
CA LEU A 44 -6.50 1.40 3.42
C LEU A 44 -5.85 2.55 2.64
N ASP A 45 -6.49 3.72 2.59
CA ASP A 45 -5.96 4.92 1.94
C ASP A 45 -4.68 5.39 2.64
N ALA A 46 -4.67 5.39 3.98
CA ALA A 46 -3.47 5.71 4.77
C ALA A 46 -2.33 4.72 4.51
N MET A 47 -2.64 3.43 4.38
CA MET A 47 -1.67 2.40 4.03
C MET A 47 -1.15 2.57 2.59
N GLU A 48 -2.01 2.91 1.63
CA GLU A 48 -1.63 3.19 0.25
C GLU A 48 -0.70 4.40 0.16
N HIS A 49 -1.05 5.49 0.87
CA HIS A 49 -0.21 6.68 0.95
C HIS A 49 1.17 6.38 1.55
N ARG A 50 1.24 5.58 2.63
CA ARG A 50 2.51 5.19 3.25
C ARG A 50 3.38 4.38 2.28
N ILE A 51 2.79 3.40 1.59
CA ILE A 51 3.52 2.58 0.61
C ILE A 51 4.04 3.44 -0.54
N LYS A 52 3.21 4.35 -1.08
CA LYS A 52 3.63 5.29 -2.13
C LYS A 52 4.78 6.17 -1.68
N PHE A 53 4.71 6.69 -0.46
CA PHE A 53 5.77 7.55 0.09
C PHE A 53 7.10 6.80 0.25
N ASP A 54 7.07 5.58 0.78
CA ASP A 54 8.27 4.76 0.95
C ASP A 54 8.92 4.42 -0.40
N ILE A 55 8.11 4.07 -1.41
CA ILE A 55 8.61 3.82 -2.77
C ILE A 55 9.29 5.07 -3.34
N ILE A 56 8.65 6.24 -3.23
CA ILE A 56 9.21 7.51 -3.73
C ILE A 56 10.52 7.83 -3.02
N LYS A 57 10.59 7.65 -1.70
CA LYS A 57 11.79 7.87 -0.90
C LYS A 57 12.97 7.02 -1.39
N TRP A 58 12.74 5.72 -1.58
CA TRP A 58 13.77 4.81 -2.08
C TRP A 58 14.16 5.12 -3.54
N MET A 59 13.20 5.47 -4.38
CA MET A 59 13.44 5.83 -5.78
C MET A 59 14.32 7.09 -5.91
N ILE A 60 14.10 8.11 -5.08
CA ILE A 60 14.95 9.31 -5.03
C ILE A 60 16.38 8.93 -4.62
N GLY A 61 16.53 8.12 -3.56
CA GLY A 61 17.84 7.66 -3.10
C GLY A 61 18.62 6.89 -4.18
N LEU A 62 17.95 5.98 -4.88
CA LEU A 62 18.54 5.22 -5.99
C LEU A 62 18.91 6.13 -7.17
N THR A 63 18.07 7.12 -7.49
CA THR A 63 18.35 8.06 -8.60
C THR A 63 19.59 8.91 -8.32
N ILE A 64 19.75 9.38 -7.08
CA ILE A 64 20.94 10.14 -6.67
C ILE A 64 22.20 9.26 -6.77
N ALA A 65 22.12 8.01 -6.30
CA ALA A 65 23.24 7.07 -6.42
C ALA A 65 23.60 6.80 -7.89
N GLN A 66 22.61 6.60 -8.75
CA GLN A 66 22.82 6.40 -10.19
C GLN A 66 23.46 7.62 -10.86
N MET A 67 23.07 8.84 -10.48
CA MET A 67 23.68 10.07 -10.99
C MET A 67 25.17 10.16 -10.62
N ALA A 68 25.52 9.85 -9.38
CA ALA A 68 26.91 9.84 -8.94
C ALA A 68 27.77 8.84 -9.74
N ILE A 69 27.25 7.63 -9.95
CA ILE A 69 27.91 6.60 -10.78
C ILE A 69 28.06 7.07 -12.22
N SER A 70 27.02 7.70 -12.78
CA SER A 70 27.03 8.19 -14.16
C SER A 70 28.11 9.25 -14.37
N ILE A 71 28.20 10.23 -13.45
CA ILE A 71 29.23 11.29 -13.50
C ILE A 71 30.64 10.69 -13.39
N SER A 72 30.83 9.76 -12.45
CA SER A 72 32.09 9.03 -12.28
C SER A 72 32.50 8.33 -13.57
N PHE A 73 31.57 7.61 -14.19
CA PHE A 73 31.80 6.89 -15.43
C PHE A 73 32.21 7.81 -16.58
N PHE A 74 31.48 8.91 -16.80
CA PHE A 74 31.81 9.89 -17.84
C PHE A 74 33.20 10.49 -17.64
N THR A 75 33.58 10.79 -16.40
CA THR A 75 34.90 11.36 -16.10
C THR A 75 36.02 10.38 -16.47
N VAL A 76 35.88 9.10 -16.14
CA VAL A 76 36.86 8.06 -16.50
C VAL A 76 36.98 7.90 -18.01
N VAL A 77 35.84 7.86 -18.72
CA VAL A 77 35.82 7.71 -20.19
C VAL A 77 36.52 8.88 -20.88
N ILE A 78 36.26 10.13 -20.46
CA ILE A 78 36.92 11.31 -21.01
C ILE A 78 38.43 11.25 -20.80
N SER A 79 38.88 10.83 -19.61
CA SER A 79 40.30 10.70 -19.29
C SER A 79 41.01 9.63 -20.14
N LEU A 80 40.32 8.54 -20.49
CA LEU A 80 40.89 7.49 -21.34
C LEU A 80 41.06 7.99 -22.78
N ILE A 81 40.06 8.70 -23.31
CA ILE A 81 40.10 9.26 -24.66
C ILE A 81 41.20 10.32 -24.77
N SER A 82 41.31 11.23 -23.78
CA SER A 82 42.34 12.27 -23.82
C SER A 82 43.76 11.68 -23.82
N ASN A 83 44.00 10.64 -23.03
CA ASN A 83 45.29 9.96 -22.98
C ASN A 83 45.61 9.22 -24.29
N TRP A 84 44.61 8.62 -24.94
CA TRP A 84 44.80 7.97 -26.24
C TRP A 84 45.10 8.97 -27.37
N VAL A 85 44.51 10.16 -27.33
CA VAL A 85 44.75 11.21 -28.34
C VAL A 85 46.10 11.92 -28.14
N ALA A 86 46.61 11.98 -26.90
CA ALA A 86 47.83 12.72 -26.57
C ALA A 86 49.13 11.89 -26.72
N GLY A 87 49.05 10.57 -26.93
CA GLY A 87 50.19 9.67 -27.13
C GLY A 87 50.33 9.23 -28.58
#